data_AF-T1I787-F1
#
_entry.id   AF-T1I787-F1
#
_cell.length_a   1.000
_cell.length_b   1.000
_cell.length_c   1.000
_cell.angle_alpha   90.00
_cell.angle_beta   90.00
_cell.angle_gamma   90.00
#
_symmetry.space_group_name_H-M   'P 1'
#
loop_
_entity.id
_entity.type
_entity.pdbx_description
1 polymer ?
#
loop_
_entity_poly.entity_id
_entity_poly.type
_entity_poly.pdbx_seq_one_letter_code
_entity_poly.pdbx_strand_id
1 'polypeptide(L)'
;LERRFIYPEFLPDPKMEWRNPIREKLERMDMLKRRSRIDIPEFYVGNIMSVTSSNSHSSSKTNTFVGICIQRRGCGLRANFVLRNVVDNLGTEICYQMYDPTIVKIEVLRLEKRLDNELLYLRDALPEYSTFPFEMEPEILPEGVPVPVNPIKVILKPRPWVGRWERGNFQGIDQEHMMSLISDKMKWQIPQHEKPWEKYDLMKQYRSTIPEEEQKEIFAEVYSELHQLEITRKKMKRKRSFVKPKKMV
;
A
#
# COMPACT_ATOMS: atom_id res chain seq x y z
N LEU A 1 -17.66 0.16 4.56
CA LEU A 1 -16.85 1.37 4.29
C LEU A 1 -15.36 1.15 4.59
N GLU A 2 -14.97 0.63 5.77
CA GLU A 2 -13.55 0.34 6.08
C GLU A 2 -12.83 -0.57 5.07
N ARG A 3 -13.58 -1.52 4.49
CA ARG A 3 -13.09 -2.52 3.53
C ARG A 3 -12.46 -1.93 2.25
N ARG A 4 -12.88 -0.71 1.86
CA ARG A 4 -12.32 0.00 0.71
C ARG A 4 -10.83 0.29 0.87
N PHE A 5 -10.38 0.50 2.10
CA PHE A 5 -8.97 0.82 2.38
C PHE A 5 -8.09 -0.43 2.46
N ILE A 6 -8.67 -1.57 2.79
CA ILE A 6 -7.97 -2.87 2.84
C ILE A 6 -7.62 -3.30 1.42
N TYR A 7 -8.64 -3.39 0.56
CA TYR A 7 -8.53 -3.90 -0.80
C TYR A 7 -8.99 -2.89 -1.87
N PRO A 8 -8.36 -1.70 -1.96
CA PRO A 8 -8.70 -0.67 -2.94
C PRO A 8 -8.59 -1.17 -4.38
N GLU A 9 -7.73 -2.15 -4.66
CA GLU A 9 -7.52 -2.68 -6.01
C GLU A 9 -8.72 -3.42 -6.61
N PHE A 10 -9.67 -3.89 -5.80
CA PHE A 10 -10.88 -4.53 -6.33
C PHE A 10 -11.91 -3.52 -6.84
N LEU A 11 -11.78 -2.26 -6.44
CA LEU A 11 -12.63 -1.21 -6.97
C LEU A 11 -12.13 -0.82 -8.37
N PRO A 12 -13.01 -0.67 -9.36
CA PRO A 12 -12.65 -0.22 -10.68
C PRO A 12 -12.23 1.26 -10.68
N ASP A 13 -11.65 1.70 -11.79
CA ASP A 13 -11.31 3.12 -11.98
C ASP A 13 -12.59 3.98 -11.92
N PRO A 14 -12.62 5.08 -11.17
CA PRO A 14 -13.81 5.93 -11.11
C PRO A 14 -14.13 6.66 -12.42
N LYS A 15 -13.19 6.73 -13.38
CA LYS A 15 -13.46 7.30 -14.71
C LYS A 15 -14.33 6.37 -15.54
N MET A 16 -15.56 6.82 -15.81
CA MET A 16 -16.55 6.07 -16.58
C MET A 16 -16.08 5.64 -17.98
N GLU A 17 -15.24 6.43 -18.64
CA GLU A 17 -14.68 6.12 -19.98
C GLU A 17 -13.86 4.82 -20.01
N TRP A 18 -13.26 4.43 -18.88
CA TRP A 18 -12.39 3.26 -18.79
C TRP A 18 -13.13 2.04 -18.25
N ARG A 19 -14.42 2.17 -17.92
CA ARG A 19 -15.25 1.13 -17.30
C ARG A 19 -15.74 0.12 -18.33
N ASN A 20 -15.69 -1.16 -17.98
CA ASN A 20 -16.37 -2.23 -18.70
C ASN A 20 -16.73 -3.33 -17.71
N PRO A 21 -18.03 -3.56 -17.42
CA PRO A 21 -18.46 -4.50 -16.40
C PRO A 21 -17.97 -5.94 -16.61
N ILE A 22 -17.93 -6.39 -17.87
CA ILE A 22 -17.47 -7.74 -18.21
C ILE A 22 -15.97 -7.86 -17.94
N ARG A 23 -15.19 -6.87 -18.40
CA ARG A 23 -13.73 -6.84 -18.15
C ARG A 23 -13.44 -6.84 -16.66
N GLU A 24 -14.10 -5.98 -15.89
CA GLU A 24 -13.89 -5.85 -14.44
C GLU A 24 -14.23 -7.13 -13.68
N LYS A 25 -15.30 -7.83 -14.08
CA LYS A 25 -15.67 -9.11 -13.51
C LYS A 25 -14.61 -10.18 -13.79
N LEU A 26 -14.17 -10.32 -15.05
CA LEU A 26 -13.12 -11.26 -15.43
C LEU A 26 -11.81 -10.96 -14.70
N GLU A 27 -11.44 -9.67 -14.61
CA GLU A 27 -10.25 -9.22 -13.89
C GLU A 27 -10.32 -9.59 -12.40
N ARG A 28 -11.46 -9.38 -11.74
CA ARG A 28 -11.67 -9.80 -10.34
C ARG A 28 -11.54 -11.30 -10.15
N MET A 29 -12.11 -12.10 -11.07
CA MET A 29 -11.96 -13.55 -11.04
C MET A 29 -10.48 -13.97 -11.11
N ASP A 30 -9.70 -13.35 -11.99
CA ASP A 30 -8.27 -13.64 -12.13
C ASP A 30 -7.45 -13.20 -10.90
N MET A 31 -7.77 -12.04 -10.31
CA MET A 31 -7.15 -11.59 -9.06
C MET A 31 -7.39 -12.57 -7.91
N LEU A 32 -8.64 -13.05 -7.75
CA LEU A 32 -8.99 -14.03 -6.73
C LEU A 32 -8.28 -15.36 -6.98
N LYS A 33 -8.21 -15.80 -8.24
CA LYS A 33 -7.45 -16.98 -8.63
C LYS A 33 -5.97 -16.84 -8.30
N ARG A 34 -5.36 -15.67 -8.51
CA ARG A 34 -3.96 -15.40 -8.12
C ARG A 34 -3.79 -15.44 -6.60
N ARG A 35 -4.70 -14.84 -5.83
CA ARG A 35 -4.73 -14.92 -4.36
C ARG A 35 -4.94 -16.34 -3.84
N SER A 36 -5.56 -17.25 -4.60
CA SER A 36 -5.60 -18.66 -4.20
C SER A 36 -4.20 -19.31 -4.19
N ARG A 37 -3.25 -18.78 -4.97
CA ARG A 37 -1.88 -19.30 -5.13
C ARG A 37 -0.86 -18.60 -4.22
N ILE A 38 -0.98 -17.29 -4.01
CA ILE A 38 -0.11 -16.52 -3.10
C ILE A 38 -0.91 -15.87 -1.99
N ASP A 39 -0.30 -15.79 -0.80
CA ASP A 39 -0.87 -15.03 0.29
C ASP A 39 -0.55 -13.54 0.12
N ILE A 40 -1.58 -12.74 -0.14
CA ILE A 40 -1.49 -11.28 -0.20
C ILE A 40 -2.18 -10.76 1.06
N PRO A 41 -1.42 -10.36 2.09
CA PRO A 41 -1.98 -9.89 3.36
C PRO A 41 -2.68 -8.53 3.20
N GLU A 42 -3.43 -8.14 4.22
CA GLU A 42 -3.91 -6.77 4.39
C GLU A 42 -2.71 -5.85 4.68
N PHE A 43 -2.63 -4.73 3.95
CA PHE A 43 -1.64 -3.70 4.23
C PHE A 43 -2.12 -2.32 3.80
N TYR A 44 -1.54 -1.27 4.39
CA TYR A 44 -1.84 0.12 4.08
C TYR A 44 -0.58 0.87 3.63
N VAL A 45 -0.76 2.11 3.21
CA VAL A 45 0.36 3.04 3.06
C VAL A 45 0.88 3.39 4.46
N GLY A 46 2.18 3.26 4.65
CA GLY A 46 2.84 3.37 5.96
C GLY A 46 3.32 2.06 6.56
N ASN A 47 2.78 0.92 6.11
CA ASN A 47 3.23 -0.40 6.59
C ASN A 47 4.68 -0.69 6.19
N ILE A 48 5.40 -1.41 7.05
CA ILE A 48 6.69 -2.02 6.70
C ILE A 48 6.42 -3.44 6.19
N MET A 49 6.96 -3.76 5.02
CA MET A 49 6.74 -5.03 4.36
C MET A 49 8.04 -5.62 3.82
N SER A 50 8.07 -6.94 3.73
CA SER A 50 9.09 -7.72 3.05
C SER A 50 8.46 -8.40 1.83
N VAL A 51 9.00 -8.12 0.64
CA VAL A 51 8.55 -8.73 -0.61
C VAL A 51 9.67 -9.59 -1.16
N THR A 52 9.37 -10.87 -1.37
CA THR A 52 10.27 -11.82 -2.03
C THR A 52 9.80 -12.04 -3.47
N SER A 53 10.63 -11.66 -4.43
CA SER A 53 10.42 -11.91 -5.86
C SER A 53 11.45 -12.88 -6.40
N SER A 54 11.08 -13.64 -7.43
CA SER A 54 12.01 -14.46 -8.20
C SER A 54 12.77 -13.58 -9.20
N ASN A 55 14.07 -13.80 -9.32
CA ASN A 55 14.93 -13.14 -10.28
C ASN A 55 15.93 -14.15 -10.84
N SER A 56 15.84 -14.45 -12.14
CA SER A 56 16.74 -15.40 -12.79
C SER A 56 18.21 -14.99 -12.78
N HIS A 57 18.49 -13.70 -12.64
CA HIS A 57 19.84 -13.14 -12.71
C HIS A 57 20.53 -13.07 -11.34
N SER A 58 19.79 -13.28 -10.23
CA SER A 58 20.41 -13.31 -8.91
C SER A 58 20.96 -14.69 -8.59
N SER A 59 22.08 -14.72 -7.85
CA SER A 59 22.74 -15.97 -7.44
C SER A 59 21.80 -16.90 -6.66
N SER A 60 20.96 -16.33 -5.80
CA SER A 60 19.96 -17.03 -4.99
C SER A 60 18.66 -17.35 -5.74
N LYS A 61 18.49 -16.89 -7.00
CA LYS A 61 17.25 -16.91 -7.79
C LYS A 61 16.04 -16.18 -7.17
N THR A 62 16.14 -15.75 -5.92
CA THR A 62 15.11 -15.01 -5.19
C THR A 62 15.73 -13.80 -4.52
N ASN A 63 15.07 -12.66 -4.63
CA ASN A 63 15.47 -11.41 -4.02
C ASN A 63 14.39 -10.97 -3.04
N THR A 64 14.81 -10.61 -1.83
CA THR A 64 13.92 -10.10 -0.79
C THR A 64 14.24 -8.63 -0.55
N PHE A 65 13.23 -7.78 -0.55
CA PHE A 65 13.36 -6.36 -0.26
C PHE A 65 12.42 -5.98 0.88
N VAL A 66 12.99 -5.35 1.90
CA VAL A 66 12.24 -4.81 3.05
C VAL A 66 12.16 -3.30 2.91
N GLY A 67 10.98 -2.74 3.15
CA GLY A 67 10.80 -1.29 3.15
C GLY A 67 9.40 -0.84 3.54
N ILE A 68 9.23 0.47 3.66
CA ILE A 68 7.92 1.10 3.92
C ILE A 68 7.14 1.24 2.62
N CYS A 69 5.85 0.90 2.65
CA CYS A 69 4.93 1.13 1.56
C CYS A 69 4.58 2.62 1.50
N ILE A 70 5.09 3.34 0.50
CA ILE A 70 4.87 4.80 0.37
C ILE A 70 3.66 5.15 -0.50
N GLN A 71 3.20 4.20 -1.33
CA GLN A 71 2.16 4.44 -2.30
C GLN A 71 1.51 3.13 -2.74
N ARG A 72 0.18 3.16 -2.91
CA ARG A 72 -0.61 2.11 -3.58
C ARG A 72 -1.40 2.77 -4.70
N ARG A 73 -1.26 2.28 -5.93
CA ARG A 73 -1.92 2.87 -7.10
C ARG A 73 -2.42 1.79 -8.06
N GLY A 74 -3.27 2.23 -8.99
CA GLY A 74 -3.92 1.34 -9.95
C GLY A 74 -5.07 0.55 -9.34
N CYS A 75 -5.80 -0.12 -10.24
CA CYS A 75 -6.92 -1.00 -9.92
C CYS A 75 -6.75 -2.30 -10.71
N GLY A 76 -7.48 -3.34 -10.31
CA GLY A 76 -7.46 -4.63 -10.99
C GLY A 76 -6.09 -5.30 -10.96
N LEU A 77 -5.75 -5.99 -12.04
CA LEU A 77 -4.45 -6.65 -12.23
C LEU A 77 -3.29 -5.65 -12.35
N ARG A 78 -3.60 -4.38 -12.67
CA ARG A 78 -2.61 -3.30 -12.78
C ARG A 78 -2.28 -2.63 -11.44
N ALA A 79 -2.87 -3.11 -10.35
CA ALA A 79 -2.58 -2.60 -9.02
C ALA A 79 -1.10 -2.79 -8.67
N ASN A 80 -0.46 -1.71 -8.22
CA ASN A 80 0.93 -1.69 -7.82
C ASN A 80 1.11 -0.97 -6.48
N PHE A 81 2.25 -1.22 -5.86
CA PHE A 81 2.66 -0.52 -4.65
C PHE A 81 4.17 -0.29 -4.68
N VAL A 82 4.60 0.80 -4.04
CA VAL A 82 6.01 1.21 -4.01
C VAL A 82 6.55 1.00 -2.60
N LEU A 83 7.59 0.19 -2.48
CA LEU A 83 8.38 0.06 -1.27
C LEU A 83 9.59 0.99 -1.34
N ARG A 84 9.88 1.66 -0.22
CA ARG A 84 11.06 2.52 -0.04
C ARG A 84 11.88 2.03 1.14
N ASN A 85 13.19 1.98 0.97
CA ASN A 85 14.14 1.81 2.06
C ASN A 85 15.43 2.58 1.77
N VAL A 86 16.17 2.94 2.80
CA VAL A 86 17.53 3.48 2.67
C VAL A 86 18.51 2.34 2.94
N VAL A 87 19.24 1.95 1.90
CA VAL A 87 20.20 0.84 1.93
C VAL A 87 21.57 1.43 1.65
N ASP A 88 22.53 1.21 2.54
CA ASP A 88 23.89 1.77 2.41
C ASP A 88 23.89 3.28 2.15
N ASN A 89 23.03 4.02 2.86
CA ASN A 89 22.78 5.46 2.70
C ASN A 89 22.21 5.89 1.33
N LEU A 90 21.80 4.95 0.49
CA LEU A 90 21.14 5.21 -0.79
C LEU A 90 19.64 4.92 -0.69
N GLY A 91 18.82 5.92 -1.03
CA GLY A 91 17.37 5.76 -1.08
C GLY A 91 16.97 4.87 -2.26
N THR A 92 16.50 3.66 -1.97
CA THR A 92 16.08 2.67 -2.96
C THR A 92 14.56 2.55 -2.94
N GLU A 93 13.95 2.57 -4.13
CA GLU A 93 12.52 2.36 -4.30
C GLU A 93 12.28 1.25 -5.31
N ILE A 94 11.38 0.33 -4.97
CA ILE A 94 10.95 -0.75 -5.87
C ILE A 94 9.43 -0.70 -6.00
N CYS A 95 8.97 -0.59 -7.25
CA CYS A 95 7.55 -0.68 -7.59
C CYS A 95 7.20 -2.13 -7.92
N TYR A 96 6.34 -2.73 -7.11
CA TYR A 96 5.84 -4.09 -7.31
C TYR A 96 4.43 -4.05 -7.89
N GLN A 97 4.19 -4.86 -8.92
CA GLN A 97 2.84 -5.15 -9.39
C GLN A 97 2.26 -6.26 -8.50
N MET A 98 1.14 -5.99 -7.83
CA MET A 98 0.59 -6.86 -6.77
C MET A 98 0.33 -8.30 -7.23
N TYR A 99 -0.08 -8.48 -8.48
CA TYR A 99 -0.47 -9.77 -9.04
C TYR A 99 0.59 -10.40 -9.95
N ASP A 100 1.81 -9.84 -9.99
CA ASP A 100 2.92 -10.35 -10.79
C ASP A 100 3.23 -11.83 -10.44
N PRO A 101 3.35 -12.74 -11.44
CA PRO A 101 3.79 -14.11 -11.22
C PRO A 101 5.19 -14.23 -10.60
N THR A 102 6.07 -13.23 -10.73
CA THR A 102 7.41 -13.28 -10.13
C THR A 102 7.38 -13.16 -8.60
N ILE A 103 6.31 -12.61 -8.02
CA ILE A 103 6.17 -12.48 -6.57
C ILE A 103 5.92 -13.86 -5.96
N VAL A 104 6.84 -14.26 -5.09
CA VAL A 104 6.81 -15.53 -4.35
C VAL A 104 6.08 -15.36 -3.02
N LYS A 105 6.36 -14.27 -2.29
CA LYS A 105 5.85 -14.04 -0.95
C LYS A 105 5.76 -12.54 -0.64
N ILE A 106 4.68 -12.13 0.02
CA ILE A 106 4.52 -10.79 0.60
C ILE A 106 4.27 -10.98 2.09
N GLU A 107 5.10 -10.35 2.91
CA GLU A 107 4.98 -10.37 4.36
C GLU A 107 4.85 -8.95 4.89
N VAL A 108 3.89 -8.72 5.77
CA VAL A 108 3.77 -7.46 6.51
C VAL A 108 4.53 -7.64 7.81
N LEU A 109 5.59 -6.85 7.98
CA LEU A 109 6.41 -6.86 9.19
C LEU A 109 5.79 -5.98 10.26
N ARG A 110 5.31 -4.80 9.89
CA ARG A 110 4.60 -3.90 10.80
C ARG A 110 3.35 -3.33 10.15
N LEU A 111 2.21 -3.57 10.79
CA LEU A 111 0.91 -3.08 10.36
C LEU A 111 0.60 -1.75 11.08
N GLU A 112 0.78 -0.63 10.37
CA GLU A 112 0.48 0.71 10.88
C GLU A 112 -0.08 1.62 9.79
N LYS A 113 -1.00 2.51 10.15
CA LYS A 113 -1.47 3.57 9.25
C LYS A 113 -0.67 4.83 9.50
N ARG A 114 -0.44 5.63 8.46
CA ARG A 114 0.05 7.00 8.57
C ARG A 114 -1.10 7.99 8.44
N LEU A 115 -0.84 9.25 8.75
CA LEU A 115 -1.83 10.32 8.62
C LEU A 115 -2.21 10.59 7.15
N ASP A 116 -1.27 10.37 6.23
CA ASP A 116 -1.46 10.60 4.80
C ASP A 116 -1.62 9.28 4.03
N ASN A 117 -2.36 9.34 2.92
CA ASN A 117 -2.57 8.20 2.02
C ASN A 117 -1.41 7.99 1.02
N GLU A 118 -0.50 8.95 0.88
CA GLU A 118 0.70 8.85 0.05
C GLU A 118 1.88 9.50 0.78
N LEU A 119 3.01 8.80 0.84
CA LEU A 119 4.22 9.20 1.59
C LEU A 119 5.38 9.55 0.66
N LEU A 120 5.08 10.12 -0.51
CA LEU A 120 6.10 10.48 -1.51
C LEU A 120 7.10 11.52 -0.98
N TYR A 121 6.69 12.32 0.01
CA TYR A 121 7.55 13.30 0.69
C TYR A 121 8.71 12.66 1.45
N LEU A 122 8.68 11.34 1.73
CA LEU A 122 9.81 10.61 2.32
C LEU A 122 11.07 10.61 1.45
N ARG A 123 10.96 10.97 0.16
CA ARG A 123 12.11 11.21 -0.73
C ARG A 123 12.95 12.40 -0.28
N ASP A 124 12.29 13.45 0.20
CA ASP A 124 12.88 14.72 0.63
C ASP A 124 12.99 14.82 2.16
N ALA A 125 12.53 13.82 2.89
CA ALA A 125 12.67 13.69 4.34
C ALA A 125 14.08 13.28 4.77
N LEU A 126 14.37 13.43 6.06
CA LEU A 126 15.56 12.84 6.67
C LEU A 126 15.58 11.31 6.48
N PRO A 127 16.76 10.68 6.26
CA PRO A 127 16.86 9.25 5.99
C PRO A 127 16.31 8.36 7.10
N GLU A 128 16.33 8.83 8.35
CA GLU A 128 15.86 8.10 9.54
C GLU A 128 14.41 7.61 9.39
N TYR A 129 13.54 8.40 8.77
CA TYR A 129 12.13 8.03 8.57
C TYR A 129 11.91 6.96 7.48
N SER A 130 12.94 6.66 6.69
CA SER A 130 12.90 5.70 5.58
C SER A 130 13.87 4.52 5.76
N THR A 131 14.64 4.48 6.85
CA THR A 131 15.66 3.45 7.08
C THR A 131 15.07 2.33 7.92
N PHE A 132 15.03 1.12 7.38
CA PHE A 132 14.51 -0.06 8.06
C PHE A 132 15.49 -1.24 7.93
N PRO A 133 15.75 -1.99 9.02
CA PRO A 133 16.62 -3.15 8.96
C PRO A 133 15.97 -4.29 8.15
N PHE A 134 16.76 -4.98 7.33
CA PHE A 134 16.29 -6.10 6.51
C PHE A 134 15.87 -7.32 7.33
N GLU A 135 16.47 -7.51 8.51
CA GLU A 135 16.21 -8.63 9.41
C GLU A 135 15.12 -8.32 10.45
N MET A 136 14.29 -7.29 10.21
CA MET A 136 13.18 -6.94 11.10
C MET A 136 12.20 -8.12 11.25
N GLU A 137 11.95 -8.50 12.50
CA GLU A 137 10.94 -9.51 12.83
C GLU A 137 9.51 -8.95 12.69
N PRO A 138 8.53 -9.78 12.30
CA PRO A 138 7.15 -9.34 12.16
C PRO A 138 6.48 -9.09 13.53
N GLU A 139 5.98 -7.88 13.72
CA GLU A 139 5.16 -7.45 14.86
C GLU A 139 3.71 -7.90 14.63
N ILE A 140 3.30 -9.00 15.28
CA ILE A 140 1.95 -9.57 15.13
C ILE A 140 0.97 -8.85 16.06
N LEU A 141 -0.04 -8.20 15.49
CA LEU A 141 -1.15 -7.62 16.26
C LEU A 141 -2.17 -8.72 16.66
N PRO A 142 -2.76 -8.64 17.86
CA PRO A 142 -3.82 -9.56 18.28
C PRO A 142 -5.05 -9.40 17.38
N GLU A 143 -5.74 -10.52 17.13
CA GLU A 143 -6.92 -10.56 16.26
C GLU A 143 -8.03 -9.63 16.81
N GLY A 144 -8.58 -8.76 15.94
CA GLY A 144 -9.71 -7.88 16.25
C GLY A 144 -9.35 -6.47 16.74
N VAL A 145 -8.08 -6.18 17.00
CA VAL A 145 -7.65 -4.82 17.33
C VAL A 145 -7.58 -3.95 16.06
N PRO A 146 -8.12 -2.72 16.08
CA PRO A 146 -8.01 -1.82 14.93
C PRO A 146 -6.54 -1.48 14.65
N VAL A 147 -6.20 -1.31 13.37
CA VAL A 147 -4.84 -0.96 12.97
C VAL A 147 -4.44 0.41 13.56
N PRO A 148 -3.31 0.49 14.31
CA PRO A 148 -2.88 1.73 14.94
C PRO A 148 -2.51 2.78 13.89
N VAL A 149 -2.86 4.04 14.15
CA VAL A 149 -2.45 5.19 13.34
C VAL A 149 -1.25 5.84 14.00
N ASN A 150 -0.13 5.87 13.29
CA ASN A 150 1.12 6.47 13.74
C ASN A 150 1.10 8.00 13.46
N PRO A 151 1.12 8.86 14.51
CA PRO A 151 1.01 10.31 14.37
C PRO A 151 2.35 11.02 14.11
N ILE A 152 3.45 10.29 13.89
CA ILE A 152 4.78 10.88 13.64
C ILE A 152 4.71 11.89 12.49
N LYS A 153 5.20 13.10 12.77
CA LYS A 153 5.44 14.14 11.76
C LYS A 153 6.90 14.08 11.29
N VAL A 154 7.08 14.15 9.99
CA VAL A 154 8.36 13.98 9.31
C VAL A 154 9.01 15.33 9.09
N ILE A 155 10.30 15.41 9.43
CA ILE A 155 11.16 16.56 9.18
C ILE A 155 11.78 16.46 7.78
N LEU A 156 11.61 17.52 6.98
CA LEU A 156 12.17 17.62 5.63
C LEU A 156 13.63 18.09 5.66
N LYS A 157 14.41 17.62 4.69
CA LYS A 157 15.75 18.14 4.40
C LYS A 157 15.67 19.58 3.90
N PRO A 158 16.77 20.35 3.94
CA PRO A 158 16.87 21.60 3.20
C PRO A 158 16.56 21.41 1.71
N ARG A 159 16.03 22.44 1.07
CA ARG A 159 15.74 22.46 -0.38
C ARG A 159 17.04 22.30 -1.20
N PRO A 160 17.00 21.76 -2.44
CA PRO A 160 15.83 21.49 -3.28
C PRO A 160 15.10 20.17 -2.98
N TRP A 161 13.78 20.18 -3.17
CA TRP A 161 12.90 19.01 -3.04
C TRP A 161 12.42 18.53 -4.41
N VAL A 162 12.11 17.23 -4.51
CA VAL A 162 11.51 16.63 -5.71
C VAL A 162 10.07 17.12 -5.91
N GLY A 163 9.32 17.29 -4.81
CA GLY A 163 7.93 17.75 -4.83
C GLY A 163 7.74 19.17 -4.29
N ARG A 164 6.62 19.78 -4.65
CA ARG A 164 6.13 21.03 -4.06
C ARG A 164 5.20 20.71 -2.89
N TRP A 165 5.77 20.09 -1.85
CA TRP A 165 5.01 19.59 -0.70
C TRP A 165 4.28 20.69 0.05
N GLU A 166 4.79 21.93 -0.01
CA GLU A 166 4.19 23.11 0.61
C GLU A 166 2.81 23.48 0.04
N ARG A 167 2.47 22.96 -1.14
CA ARG A 167 1.18 23.18 -1.80
C ARG A 167 0.17 22.07 -1.49
N GLY A 168 0.63 20.96 -0.92
CA GLY A 168 -0.20 19.82 -0.59
C GLY A 168 -0.76 19.91 0.82
N ASN A 169 -1.93 19.33 1.05
CA ASN A 169 -2.51 19.21 2.38
C ASN A 169 -2.04 17.91 3.06
N PHE A 170 -0.75 17.85 3.40
CA PHE A 170 -0.15 16.71 4.10
C PHE A 170 -0.15 16.95 5.62
N GLN A 171 -0.64 15.97 6.37
CA GLN A 171 -0.69 16.01 7.84
C GLN A 171 0.55 15.37 8.49
N GLY A 172 1.22 14.47 7.78
CA GLY A 172 2.42 13.76 8.25
C GLY A 172 3.73 14.53 8.05
N ILE A 173 3.70 15.75 7.51
CA ILE A 173 4.87 16.64 7.42
C ILE A 173 4.83 17.62 8.59
N ASP A 174 5.98 17.88 9.21
CA ASP A 174 6.10 18.97 10.17
C ASP A 174 6.00 20.34 9.45
N GLN A 175 4.84 20.97 9.58
CA GLN A 175 4.51 22.21 8.89
C GLN A 175 5.38 23.38 9.35
N GLU A 176 5.70 23.48 10.64
CA GLU A 176 6.50 24.59 11.17
C GLU A 176 7.91 24.54 10.59
N HIS A 177 8.54 23.37 10.67
CA HIS A 177 9.86 23.15 10.09
C HIS A 177 9.86 23.35 8.58
N MET A 178 8.88 22.79 7.86
CA MET A 178 8.74 22.97 6.41
C MET A 178 8.65 24.46 6.04
N MET A 179 7.84 25.24 6.75
CA MET A 179 7.66 26.67 6.47
C MET A 179 8.92 27.49 6.75
N SER A 180 9.79 27.05 7.68
CA SER A 180 11.09 27.68 7.92
C SER A 180 12.08 27.50 6.75
N LEU A 181 11.97 26.39 6.01
CA LEU A 181 12.83 26.04 4.87
C LEU A 181 12.44 26.75 3.56
N ILE A 182 11.36 27.53 3.57
CA ILE A 182 10.73 28.12 2.38
C ILE A 182 10.88 29.65 2.39
N SER A 183 11.14 30.23 1.22
CA SER A 183 11.22 31.69 1.03
C SER A 183 9.86 32.37 1.20
N ASP A 184 9.83 33.61 1.69
CA ASP A 184 8.60 34.38 1.88
C ASP A 184 7.80 34.56 0.59
N LYS A 185 8.46 34.66 -0.56
CA LYS A 185 7.80 34.68 -1.87
C LYS A 185 6.98 33.42 -2.11
N MET A 186 7.48 32.26 -1.70
CA MET A 186 6.75 30.99 -1.84
C MET A 186 5.61 30.90 -0.82
N LYS A 187 5.82 31.35 0.42
CA LYS A 187 4.74 31.42 1.44
C LYS A 187 3.56 32.24 0.92
N TRP A 188 3.83 33.38 0.28
CA TRP A 188 2.79 34.22 -0.34
C TRP A 188 2.03 33.51 -1.48
N GLN A 189 2.65 32.56 -2.18
CA GLN A 189 2.02 31.78 -3.26
C GLN A 189 1.17 30.61 -2.77
N ILE A 190 1.38 30.11 -1.54
CA ILE A 190 0.65 28.93 -1.03
C ILE A 190 -0.87 29.16 -1.04
N PRO A 191 -1.42 30.26 -0.46
CA PRO A 191 -2.86 30.50 -0.44
C PRO A 191 -3.47 30.63 -1.85
N GLN A 192 -2.68 31.04 -2.85
CA GLN A 192 -3.14 31.19 -4.23
C GLN A 192 -3.40 29.85 -4.92
N HIS A 193 -2.77 28.78 -4.44
CA HIS A 193 -2.94 27.43 -4.96
C HIS A 193 -3.97 26.61 -4.19
N GLU A 194 -4.36 27.06 -3.00
CA GLU A 194 -5.42 26.42 -2.24
C GLU A 194 -6.73 26.49 -3.02
N LYS A 195 -7.50 25.40 -2.94
CA LYS A 195 -8.82 25.32 -3.57
C LYS A 195 -9.89 24.99 -2.52
N PRO A 196 -10.26 25.95 -1.67
CA PRO A 196 -11.19 25.70 -0.57
C PRO A 196 -12.57 25.22 -1.03
N TRP A 197 -12.98 25.51 -2.27
CA TRP A 197 -14.26 25.06 -2.83
C TRP A 197 -14.30 23.57 -3.16
N GLU A 198 -13.17 22.88 -3.33
CA GLU A 198 -13.16 21.45 -3.67
C GLU A 198 -13.80 20.57 -2.59
N LYS A 199 -13.79 21.01 -1.32
CA LYS A 199 -14.49 20.28 -0.23
C LYS A 199 -16.01 20.29 -0.41
N TYR A 200 -16.54 21.27 -1.14
CA TYR A 200 -17.97 21.44 -1.40
C TYR A 200 -18.38 20.96 -2.80
N ASP A 201 -17.42 20.57 -3.64
CA ASP A 201 -17.68 20.05 -4.98
C ASP A 201 -18.12 18.58 -4.91
N LEU A 202 -19.41 18.37 -4.70
CA LEU A 202 -20.03 17.04 -4.63
C LEU A 202 -19.85 16.25 -5.93
N MET A 203 -19.82 16.92 -7.08
CA MET A 203 -19.65 16.26 -8.37
C MET A 203 -18.22 15.72 -8.53
N LYS A 204 -17.22 16.48 -8.07
CA LYS A 204 -15.83 16.00 -8.02
C LYS A 204 -15.69 14.82 -7.06
N GLN A 205 -16.33 14.88 -5.88
CA GLN A 205 -16.33 13.76 -4.93
C GLN A 205 -16.96 12.51 -5.54
N TYR A 206 -18.13 12.66 -6.17
CA TYR A 206 -18.82 11.58 -6.88
C TYR A 206 -17.95 10.98 -7.98
N ARG A 207 -17.34 11.80 -8.85
CA ARG A 207 -16.46 11.33 -9.95
C ARG A 207 -15.11 10.75 -9.49
N SER A 208 -14.72 10.99 -8.24
CA SER A 208 -13.47 10.45 -7.67
C SER A 208 -13.66 9.11 -6.95
N THR A 209 -14.91 8.72 -6.73
CA THR A 209 -15.27 7.53 -5.95
C THR A 209 -16.25 6.66 -6.72
N ILE A 210 -16.30 5.38 -6.38
CA ILE A 210 -17.32 4.48 -6.89
C ILE A 210 -18.58 4.64 -6.02
N PRO A 211 -19.81 4.62 -6.56
CA PRO A 211 -21.03 4.64 -5.74
C PRO A 211 -21.04 3.56 -4.66
N GLU A 212 -21.57 3.86 -3.47
CA GLU A 212 -21.49 2.94 -2.32
C GLU A 212 -22.24 1.62 -2.57
N GLU A 213 -23.33 1.65 -3.34
CA GLU A 213 -24.11 0.48 -3.74
C GLU A 213 -23.25 -0.50 -4.54
N GLU A 214 -22.54 0.02 -5.54
CA GLU A 214 -21.64 -0.76 -6.37
C GLU A 214 -20.44 -1.29 -5.57
N GLN A 215 -19.89 -0.48 -4.66
CA GLN A 215 -18.84 -0.94 -3.74
C GLN A 215 -19.34 -2.13 -2.88
N LYS A 216 -20.57 -2.05 -2.35
CA LYS A 216 -21.16 -3.11 -1.52
C LYS A 216 -21.32 -4.41 -2.31
N GLU A 217 -21.79 -4.33 -3.55
CA GLU A 217 -21.94 -5.49 -4.43
C GLU A 217 -20.58 -6.15 -4.71
N ILE A 218 -19.59 -5.37 -5.15
CA ILE A 218 -18.24 -5.87 -5.44
C ILE A 218 -17.61 -6.50 -4.21
N PHE A 219 -17.68 -5.83 -3.05
CA PHE A 219 -17.08 -6.36 -1.83
C PHE A 219 -17.85 -7.54 -1.24
N ALA A 220 -19.15 -7.69 -1.50
CA ALA A 220 -19.90 -8.88 -1.11
C ALA A 220 -19.40 -10.12 -1.88
N GLU A 221 -19.18 -10.00 -3.19
CA GLU A 221 -18.61 -11.05 -4.03
C GLU A 221 -17.17 -11.39 -3.61
N VAL A 222 -16.32 -10.37 -3.44
CA VAL A 222 -14.91 -10.59 -3.09
C VAL A 222 -14.76 -11.22 -1.71
N TYR A 223 -15.58 -10.81 -0.73
CA TYR A 223 -15.46 -11.30 0.63
C TYR A 223 -15.88 -12.76 0.78
N SER A 224 -16.94 -13.19 0.07
CA SER A 224 -17.36 -14.59 0.12
C SER A 224 -16.24 -15.51 -0.36
N GLU A 225 -15.57 -15.14 -1.46
CA GLU A 225 -14.43 -15.86 -2.02
C GLU A 225 -13.19 -15.80 -1.12
N LEU A 226 -12.82 -14.61 -0.61
CA LEU A 226 -11.68 -14.48 0.32
C LEU A 226 -11.90 -15.29 1.60
N HIS A 227 -13.11 -15.32 2.14
CA HIS A 227 -13.44 -16.10 3.32
C HIS A 227 -13.31 -17.60 3.07
N GLN A 228 -13.78 -18.09 1.92
CA GLN A 228 -13.59 -19.48 1.50
C GLN A 228 -12.11 -19.84 1.34
N LEU A 229 -11.31 -18.94 0.76
CA LEU A 229 -9.86 -19.10 0.64
C LEU A 229 -9.19 -19.18 2.02
N GLU A 230 -9.58 -18.32 2.96
CA GLU A 230 -9.05 -18.31 4.31
C GLU A 230 -9.34 -19.62 5.06
N ILE A 231 -10.59 -20.10 5.00
CA ILE A 231 -10.99 -21.40 5.57
C ILE A 231 -10.16 -22.53 4.96
N THR A 232 -10.01 -22.52 3.63
CA THR A 232 -9.26 -23.55 2.90
C THR A 232 -7.79 -23.56 3.31
N ARG A 233 -7.18 -22.38 3.46
CA ARG A 233 -5.81 -22.22 3.98
C ARG A 233 -5.67 -22.70 5.42
N LYS A 234 -6.60 -22.33 6.31
CA LYS A 234 -6.62 -22.81 7.71
C LYS A 234 -6.71 -24.35 7.76
N LYS A 235 -7.55 -24.97 6.94
CA LYS A 235 -7.64 -26.43 6.79
C LYS A 235 -6.33 -27.04 6.28
N MET A 236 -5.71 -26.45 5.25
CA MET A 236 -4.43 -26.93 4.73
C MET A 236 -3.28 -26.81 5.75
N LYS A 237 -3.18 -25.69 6.48
CA LYS A 237 -2.19 -25.49 7.55
C LYS A 237 -2.33 -26.56 8.63
N ARG A 238 -3.56 -26.84 9.10
CA ARG A 238 -3.85 -27.91 10.07
C ARG A 238 -3.52 -29.31 9.56
N LYS A 239 -3.73 -29.61 8.27
CA LYS A 239 -3.34 -30.89 7.67
C LYS A 239 -1.81 -31.05 7.61
N ARG A 240 -1.08 -29.99 7.26
CA ARG A 240 0.40 -30.01 7.19
C ARG A 240 1.04 -30.26 8.55
N SER A 241 0.52 -29.65 9.62
CA SER A 241 1.01 -29.92 10.98
C SER A 241 0.76 -31.35 11.46
N PHE A 242 -0.16 -32.09 10.83
CA PHE A 242 -0.55 -33.44 11.23
C PHE A 242 0.16 -34.56 10.43
N VAL A 243 1.04 -34.22 9.48
CA VAL A 243 1.80 -35.24 8.73
C VAL A 243 2.79 -35.87 9.69
N LYS A 244 2.47 -37.08 10.18
CA LYS A 244 3.38 -37.89 11.01
C LYS A 244 4.73 -38.04 10.29
N PRO A 245 5.87 -37.91 10.98
CA PRO A 245 7.16 -38.10 10.35
C PRO A 245 7.21 -39.50 9.74
N LYS A 246 7.48 -39.59 8.43
CA LYS A 246 7.79 -40.85 7.79
C LYS A 246 9.09 -41.36 8.43
N LYS A 247 9.03 -42.47 9.16
CA LYS A 247 10.24 -43.19 9.55
C LYS A 247 10.97 -43.55 8.26
N MET A 248 12.17 -43.01 8.07
CA MET A 248 13.09 -43.50 7.05
C MET A 248 13.45 -44.93 7.47
N VAL A 249 13.13 -45.89 6.62
CA VAL A 249 13.53 -47.30 6.74
C VAL A 249 14.89 -47.44 6.10
#